data_AF-A0A524M541-F1
#
_entry.id   AF-A0A524M541-F1
#
_cell.length_a   1.000
_cell.length_b   1.000
_cell.length_c   1.000
_cell.angle_alpha   90.00
_cell.angle_beta   90.00
_cell.angle_gamma   90.00
#
_symmetry.space_group_name_H-M   'P 1'
#
loop_
_entity.id
_entity.type
_entity.pdbx_description
1 polymer ?
#
loop_
_entity_poly.entity_id
_entity_poly.type
_entity_poly.pdbx_seq_one_letter_code
_entity_poly.pdbx_strand_id
1 'polypeptide(L)'
;MPNNYDLGTLTVIGHNMEKLTQALGIPDDRFDDLVQLARSAWEYEDTISESIEYLAKNASGSELVLALVFFGRIWEDNQDDEEEDE
;
A
#
# COMPACT_ATOMS: atom_id res chain seq x y z
N MET A 1 -4.32 10.03 -18.26
CA MET A 1 -4.60 8.57 -18.41
C MET A 1 -5.23 8.13 -17.10
N PRO A 2 -6.21 7.21 -17.07
CA PRO A 2 -6.69 6.71 -15.78
C PRO A 2 -5.51 6.05 -15.06
N ASN A 3 -5.19 6.52 -13.85
CA ASN A 3 -4.17 5.87 -13.04
C ASN A 3 -4.70 4.51 -12.61
N ASN A 4 -3.95 3.44 -12.92
CA ASN A 4 -4.20 2.09 -12.43
C ASN A 4 -3.08 1.75 -11.47
N TYR A 5 -3.44 1.48 -10.22
CA TYR A 5 -2.50 1.04 -9.20
C TYR A 5 -2.65 -0.46 -9.01
N ASP A 6 -1.54 -1.15 -9.25
CA ASP A 6 -1.39 -2.55 -8.92
C ASP A 6 -0.78 -2.67 -7.52
N LEU A 7 -1.56 -3.21 -6.60
CA LEU A 7 -1.20 -3.40 -5.19
C LEU A 7 -1.20 -4.90 -4.85
N GLY A 8 -0.91 -5.75 -5.83
CA GLY A 8 -1.04 -7.19 -5.73
C GLY A 8 -2.49 -7.63 -5.97
N THR A 9 -3.13 -8.25 -4.97
CA THR A 9 -4.53 -8.73 -5.09
C THR A 9 -5.59 -7.62 -5.23
N LEU A 10 -5.18 -6.34 -5.29
CA LEU A 10 -6.06 -5.18 -5.44
C LEU A 10 -5.60 -4.27 -6.59
N THR A 11 -6.43 -4.18 -7.64
CA THR A 11 -6.31 -3.13 -8.65
C THR A 11 -7.20 -1.93 -8.29
N VAL A 12 -6.59 -0.78 -8.03
CA VAL A 12 -7.34 0.48 -7.85
C VAL A 12 -7.32 1.27 -9.15
N ILE A 13 -8.49 1.40 -9.76
CA ILE A 13 -8.72 2.24 -10.95
C ILE A 13 -9.00 3.68 -10.48
N GLY A 14 -8.49 4.70 -11.18
CA GLY A 14 -8.50 6.11 -10.75
C GLY A 14 -9.81 6.67 -10.18
N HIS A 15 -10.99 6.23 -10.65
CA HIS A 15 -12.28 6.68 -10.09
C HIS A 15 -12.56 6.15 -8.66
N ASN A 16 -11.91 5.07 -8.25
CA ASN A 16 -11.95 4.53 -6.89
C ASN A 16 -10.92 5.20 -5.97
N MET A 17 -9.81 5.71 -6.53
CA MET A 17 -8.80 6.48 -5.80
C MET A 17 -9.42 7.77 -5.24
N GLU A 18 -10.06 8.59 -6.10
CA GLU A 18 -10.72 9.85 -5.67
C GLU A 18 -11.77 9.65 -4.56
N LYS A 19 -12.47 8.51 -4.57
CA LYS A 19 -13.45 8.19 -3.53
C LYS A 19 -12.79 7.79 -2.21
N LEU A 20 -11.69 7.06 -2.29
CA LEU A 20 -10.92 6.62 -1.11
C LEU A 20 -10.26 7.82 -0.43
N THR A 21 -9.60 8.68 -1.21
CA THR A 21 -8.93 9.88 -0.73
C THR A 21 -9.93 10.86 -0.11
N GLN A 22 -11.08 11.06 -0.76
CA GLN A 22 -12.18 11.85 -0.21
C GLN A 22 -12.74 11.28 1.10
N ALA A 23 -12.96 9.97 1.19
CA ALA A 23 -13.49 9.33 2.40
C ALA A 23 -12.50 9.42 3.58
N LEU A 24 -11.20 9.38 3.29
CA LEU A 24 -10.12 9.44 4.26
C LEU A 24 -9.65 10.85 4.57
N GLY A 25 -10.17 11.85 3.85
CA GLY A 25 -9.81 13.25 4.00
C GLY A 25 -8.35 13.54 3.62
N ILE A 26 -7.76 12.72 2.75
CA ILE A 26 -6.37 12.88 2.29
C ILE A 26 -6.35 13.47 0.88
N PRO A 27 -5.32 14.25 0.51
CA PRO A 27 -5.14 14.73 -0.86
C PRO A 27 -4.95 13.58 -1.87
N ASP A 28 -5.43 13.75 -3.10
CA ASP A 28 -5.36 12.71 -4.14
C ASP A 28 -3.90 12.39 -4.55
N ASP A 29 -3.03 13.39 -4.55
CA ASP A 29 -1.60 13.26 -4.82
C ASP A 29 -0.87 12.41 -3.77
N ARG A 30 -1.41 12.32 -2.55
CA ARG A 30 -0.86 11.46 -1.50
C ARG A 30 -1.09 9.98 -1.76
N PHE A 31 -2.05 9.62 -2.62
CA PHE A 31 -2.33 8.22 -2.91
C PHE A 31 -1.10 7.52 -3.49
N ASP A 32 -0.43 8.15 -4.45
CA ASP A 32 0.79 7.64 -5.11
C ASP A 32 1.92 7.47 -4.10
N ASP A 33 2.10 8.48 -3.23
CA ASP A 33 3.09 8.45 -2.16
C ASP A 33 2.86 7.26 -1.22
N LEU A 34 1.60 6.96 -0.88
CA LEU A 34 1.27 5.87 0.02
C LEU A 34 1.45 4.49 -0.62
N VAL A 35 1.18 4.37 -1.92
CA VAL A 35 1.49 3.16 -2.68
C VAL A 35 3.00 2.91 -2.71
N GLN A 36 3.79 3.95 -2.99
CA GLN A 36 5.25 3.85 -2.97
C GLN A 36 5.79 3.57 -1.56
N LEU A 37 5.17 4.14 -0.53
CA LEU A 37 5.55 3.90 0.85
C LEU A 37 5.31 2.43 1.26
N ALA A 38 4.18 1.85 0.85
CA ALA A 38 3.87 0.45 1.10
C ALA A 38 4.83 -0.52 0.38
N ARG A 39 5.20 -0.20 -0.87
CA ARG A 39 6.23 -0.97 -1.62
C ARG A 39 7.60 -0.85 -0.96
N SER A 40 7.99 0.37 -0.56
CA SER A 40 9.24 0.59 0.17
C SER A 40 9.27 -0.18 1.48
N ALA A 41 8.14 -0.27 2.20
CA ALA A 41 8.05 -1.02 3.45
C ALA A 41 8.28 -2.53 3.24
N TRP A 42 7.75 -3.10 2.14
CA TRP A 42 8.02 -4.48 1.75
C TRP A 42 9.51 -4.71 1.45
N GLU A 43 10.17 -3.77 0.77
CA GLU A 43 11.59 -3.86 0.45
C GLU A 43 12.52 -3.52 1.63
N TYR A 44 11.98 -2.97 2.73
CA TYR A 44 12.79 -2.30 3.75
C TYR A 44 13.56 -3.28 4.64
N GLU A 45 12.93 -4.30 5.22
CA GLU A 45 13.57 -5.15 6.25
C GLU A 45 13.04 -6.59 6.30
N ASP A 46 13.81 -7.47 6.94
CA ASP A 46 13.61 -8.93 7.01
C ASP A 46 12.32 -9.34 7.77
N THR A 47 11.71 -8.44 8.54
CA THR A 47 10.51 -8.77 9.33
C THR A 47 9.31 -7.86 9.03
N ILE A 48 8.12 -8.46 9.14
CA ILE A 48 6.83 -7.74 9.11
C ILE A 48 6.81 -6.62 10.15
N SER A 49 7.35 -6.84 11.35
CA SER A 49 7.39 -5.84 12.41
C SER A 49 8.18 -4.60 12.04
N GLU A 50 9.32 -4.76 11.36
CA GLU A 50 10.15 -3.65 10.93
C GLU A 50 9.52 -2.89 9.75
N SER A 51 8.86 -3.61 8.83
CA SER A 51 8.05 -3.03 7.77
C SER A 51 6.92 -2.16 8.32
N ILE A 52 6.21 -2.64 9.36
CA ILE A 52 5.15 -1.87 10.04
C ILE A 52 5.74 -0.66 10.76
N GLU A 53 6.88 -0.79 11.43
CA GLU A 53 7.54 0.33 12.10
C GLU A 53 7.97 1.42 11.09
N TYR A 54 8.45 1.01 9.92
CA TYR A 54 8.76 1.92 8.82
C TYR A 54 7.53 2.70 8.37
N LEU A 55 6.38 2.04 8.18
CA LEU A 55 5.13 2.71 7.85
C LEU A 55 4.71 3.70 8.94
N ALA A 56 4.78 3.30 10.21
CA ALA A 56 4.41 4.13 11.35
C ALA A 56 5.33 5.36 11.55
N LYS A 57 6.58 5.30 11.07
CA LYS A 57 7.52 6.44 11.07
C LYS A 57 7.22 7.46 9.97
N ASN A 58 6.61 7.03 8.86
CA ASN A 58 6.48 7.82 7.64
C ASN A 58 5.04 8.24 7.31
N ALA A 59 4.04 7.65 7.97
CA ALA A 59 2.63 8.00 7.82
C ALA A 59 1.91 8.04 9.18
N SER A 60 0.80 8.78 9.25
CA SER A 60 -0.02 8.87 10.46
C SER A 60 -1.50 8.99 10.11
N GLY A 61 -2.38 8.80 11.11
CA GLY A 61 -3.82 8.95 10.91
C GLY A 61 -4.38 8.03 9.83
N SER A 62 -5.23 8.58 8.95
CA SER A 62 -5.85 7.83 7.85
C SER A 62 -4.85 7.39 6.78
N GLU A 63 -3.77 8.14 6.57
CA GLU A 63 -2.68 7.76 5.65
C GLU A 63 -1.99 6.47 6.12
N LEU A 64 -1.71 6.34 7.43
CA LEU A 64 -1.11 5.13 7.98
C LEU A 64 -2.03 3.91 7.82
N VAL A 65 -3.33 4.08 8.06
CA VAL A 65 -4.32 3.01 7.88
C VAL A 65 -4.31 2.54 6.42
N LEU A 66 -4.31 3.48 5.46
CA LEU A 66 -4.31 3.15 4.04
C LEU A 66 -2.99 2.49 3.60
N ALA A 67 -1.85 2.99 4.08
CA ALA A 67 -0.54 2.40 3.81
C ALA A 67 -0.42 0.96 4.34
N LEU A 68 -0.98 0.68 5.53
CA LEU A 68 -1.04 -0.68 6.09
C LEU A 68 -1.93 -1.62 5.25
N VAL A 69 -3.05 -1.12 4.72
CA VAL A 69 -3.91 -1.88 3.81
C VAL A 69 -3.16 -2.22 2.52
N PHE A 70 -2.45 -1.25 1.93
CA PHE A 70 -1.66 -1.49 0.73
C PHE A 70 -0.52 -2.47 0.98
N PHE A 71 0.19 -2.30 2.09
CA PHE A 71 1.26 -3.21 2.48
C PHE A 71 0.76 -4.65 2.66
N GLY A 72 -0.37 -4.85 3.35
CA GLY A 72 -0.95 -6.19 3.52
C GLY A 72 -1.34 -6.85 2.20
N ARG A 73 -1.78 -6.08 1.21
CA ARG A 73 -2.13 -6.59 -0.13
C ARG A 73 -0.91 -6.98 -0.96
N ILE A 74 0.15 -6.18 -0.88
CA ILE A 74 1.44 -6.50 -1.50
C ILE A 74 2.04 -7.75 -0.85
N TRP A 75 1.95 -7.86 0.48
CA TRP A 75 2.45 -9.02 1.22
C TRP A 75 1.75 -10.33 0.81
N GLU A 76 0.41 -10.31 0.71
CA GLU A 76 -0.39 -11.47 0.28
C GLU A 76 0.01 -11.95 -1.11
N ASP A 77 0.15 -11.03 -2.05
CA ASP A 77 0.51 -11.31 -3.45
C ASP A 77 1.91 -11.95 -3.59
N ASN A 78 2.88 -11.50 -2.82
CA ASN A 78 4.23 -12.06 -2.86
C ASN A 78 4.34 -13.42 -2.13
N GLN A 79 3.43 -13.75 -1.20
CA GLN A 79 3.40 -15.09 -0.59
C GLN A 79 2.82 -16.14 -1.54
N ASP A 80 1.81 -15.77 -2.33
CA ASP A 80 1.26 -16.66 -3.34
C ASP A 80 2.31 -17.02 -4.43
N ASP A 81 3.19 -16.08 -4.78
CA ASP A 81 4.31 -16.32 -5.72
C ASP A 81 5.42 -17.22 -5.12
N GLU A 82 5.66 -17.17 -3.81
CA GLU A 82 6.64 -18.05 -3.14
C GLU A 82 6.13 -19.49 -2.93
N GLU A 83 4.81 -19.68 -2.73
CA GLU A 83 4.21 -21.02 -2.55
C GLU A 83 4.03 -21.80 -3.88
N GLU A 84 3.99 -21.14 -5.04
CA GLU A 84 3.89 -21.81 -6.35
C GLU A 84 5.23 -22.38 -6.87
N ASP A 85 6.36 -21.95 -6.30
CA ASP A 85 7.72 -22.36 -6.71
C ASP A 85 8.33 -23.51 -5.85
N GLU A 86 7.59 -24.09 -4.89
CA GLU A 86 7.97 -25.31 -4.10
C GLU A 86 7.32 -26.62 -4.61
#